data_AF-A0A3E0CAG3-F1
#
_entry.id   AF-A0A3E0CAG3-F1
#
_cell.length_a   1.000
_cell.length_b   1.000
_cell.length_c   1.000
_cell.angle_alpha   90.00
_cell.angle_beta   90.00
_cell.angle_gamma   90.00
#
_symmetry.space_group_name_H-M   'P 1'
#
loop_
_entity.id
_entity.type
_entity.pdbx_description
1 polymer ?
#
loop_
_entity_poly.entity_id
_entity_poly.type
_entity_poly.pdbx_seq_one_letter_code
_entity_poly.pdbx_strand_id
1 'polypeptide(L)'
;MGELGALLCGGDQPEGLAKSALGQLARSIDHFAEKSVKFFNEGTSEDAVSFGPFCARALLENACAALVGRLDSFRMLYLAEFQAQPEYEAGKRAKSAFSWSGDVIPDEKAQQEMWSLDYDVPKISRALFSRYVAHVFWKPAVEGMVDFVNAQRVDVDVQDLLSLDAETYVNVTKGKSLQLYSALSKGVHWEFFTSALMFDEATVKNMIRETCILVSQLGLISHFIPTAHASLGPDQALAMYCEFRRAIP
;
A
#
# COMPACT_ATOMS: atom_id res chain seq x y z
N MET A 1 2.94 -17.54 8.39
CA MET A 1 2.64 -16.73 7.19
C MET A 1 3.35 -15.42 7.43
N GLY A 2 4.13 -14.92 6.47
CA GLY A 2 4.89 -13.69 6.67
C GLY A 2 3.96 -12.54 7.07
N GLU A 3 4.34 -11.81 8.12
CA GLU A 3 3.57 -10.68 8.66
C GLU A 3 3.64 -9.50 7.70
N LEU A 4 2.77 -9.49 6.67
CA LEU A 4 2.67 -8.40 5.71
C LEU A 4 2.37 -7.06 6.41
N GLY A 5 1.62 -7.10 7.50
CA GLY A 5 1.37 -5.97 8.39
C GLY A 5 2.66 -5.35 8.89
N ALA A 6 3.60 -6.13 9.40
CA ALA A 6 4.90 -5.62 9.85
C ALA A 6 5.75 -5.11 8.67
N LEU A 7 5.70 -5.75 7.49
CA LEU A 7 6.38 -5.25 6.30
C LEU A 7 5.84 -3.87 5.87
N LEU A 8 4.54 -3.62 5.97
CA LEU A 8 3.92 -2.35 5.56
C LEU A 8 4.00 -1.28 6.65
N CYS A 9 3.81 -1.66 7.91
CA CYS A 9 3.72 -0.76 9.06
C CYS A 9 5.05 -0.52 9.77
N GLY A 10 6.08 -1.33 9.50
CA GLY A 10 7.36 -1.22 10.18
C GLY A 10 7.51 -2.10 11.41
N GLY A 11 8.72 -2.09 11.99
CA GLY A 11 9.09 -2.95 13.10
C GLY A 11 8.72 -2.40 14.47
N ASP A 12 9.12 -3.14 15.51
CA ASP A 12 8.88 -2.79 16.91
C ASP A 12 9.49 -1.44 17.28
N GLN A 13 8.63 -0.42 17.32
CA GLN A 13 8.96 0.93 17.74
C GLN A 13 8.92 1.08 19.26
N PRO A 14 9.51 2.18 19.79
CA PRO A 14 9.19 2.65 21.14
C PRO A 14 7.67 2.82 21.29
N GLU A 15 7.16 2.64 22.52
CA GLU A 15 5.74 2.86 22.81
C GLU A 15 5.30 4.28 22.46
N GLY A 16 4.06 4.43 21.98
CA GLY A 16 3.50 5.72 21.62
C GLY A 16 2.32 5.62 20.65
N LEU A 17 1.69 6.76 20.37
CA LEU A 17 0.49 6.83 19.53
C LEU A 17 0.74 6.30 18.10
N ALA A 18 1.91 6.60 17.53
CA ALA A 18 2.29 6.10 16.21
C ALA A 18 2.36 4.56 16.18
N LYS A 19 2.97 3.94 17.19
CA LYS A 19 3.03 2.48 17.33
C LYS A 19 1.63 1.88 17.45
N SER A 20 0.77 2.48 18.26
CA SER A 20 -0.61 2.00 18.42
C SER A 20 -1.42 2.07 17.12
N ALA A 21 -1.32 3.19 16.40
CA ALA A 21 -2.00 3.39 15.11
C ALA A 21 -1.48 2.41 14.04
N LEU A 22 -0.16 2.29 13.89
CA LEU A 22 0.46 1.35 12.95
C LEU A 22 0.18 -0.10 13.34
N GLY A 23 0.17 -0.45 14.62
CA GLY A 23 -0.18 -1.79 15.09
C GLY A 23 -1.64 -2.15 14.82
N GLN A 24 -2.56 -1.18 14.86
CA GLN A 24 -3.94 -1.41 14.44
C GLN A 24 -4.05 -1.64 12.93
N LEU A 25 -3.34 -0.83 12.12
CA LEU A 25 -3.29 -1.04 10.66
C LEU A 25 -2.65 -2.37 10.31
N ALA A 26 -1.55 -2.76 10.97
CA ALA A 26 -0.87 -4.03 10.77
C ALA A 26 -1.81 -5.22 10.96
N ARG A 27 -2.56 -5.26 12.08
CA ARG A 27 -3.57 -6.32 12.32
C ARG A 27 -4.65 -6.39 11.24
N SER A 28 -5.10 -5.23 10.75
CA SER A 28 -6.08 -5.15 9.65
C SER A 28 -5.49 -5.71 8.35
N ILE A 29 -4.27 -5.29 8.02
CA ILE A 29 -3.51 -5.75 6.85
C ILE A 29 -3.30 -7.27 6.92
N ASP A 30 -2.80 -7.80 8.03
CA ASP A 30 -2.56 -9.24 8.21
C ASP A 30 -3.87 -10.02 8.06
N HIS A 31 -4.96 -9.55 8.67
CA HIS A 31 -6.26 -10.20 8.52
C HIS A 31 -6.72 -10.31 7.06
N PHE A 32 -6.66 -9.21 6.31
CA PHE A 32 -7.07 -9.20 4.90
C PHE A 32 -6.07 -9.93 3.99
N ALA A 33 -4.79 -9.93 4.33
CA ALA A 33 -3.75 -10.68 3.62
C ALA A 33 -3.94 -12.20 3.80
N GLU A 34 -4.17 -12.66 5.04
CA GLU A 34 -4.46 -14.06 5.34
C GLU A 34 -5.70 -14.55 4.59
N LYS A 35 -6.78 -13.77 4.59
CA LYS A 35 -8.00 -14.07 3.83
C LYS A 35 -7.73 -14.13 2.32
N SER A 36 -6.97 -13.17 1.81
CA SER A 36 -6.58 -13.10 0.40
C SER A 36 -5.77 -14.32 -0.03
N VAL A 37 -4.76 -14.71 0.76
CA VAL A 37 -3.92 -15.89 0.50
C VAL A 37 -4.75 -17.18 0.58
N LYS A 38 -5.67 -17.25 1.54
CA LYS A 38 -6.57 -18.39 1.70
C LYS A 38 -7.40 -18.66 0.43
N PHE A 39 -7.86 -17.62 -0.25
CA PHE A 39 -8.61 -17.78 -1.50
C PHE A 39 -7.81 -18.45 -2.61
N PHE A 40 -6.47 -18.40 -2.61
CA PHE A 40 -5.66 -19.14 -3.59
C PHE A 40 -5.67 -20.65 -3.35
N ASN A 41 -5.65 -21.05 -2.08
CA ASN A 41 -5.47 -22.43 -1.65
C ASN A 41 -6.78 -23.20 -1.56
N GLU A 42 -7.90 -22.49 -1.40
CA GLU A 42 -9.22 -23.08 -1.49
C GLU A 42 -9.62 -23.26 -2.96
N GLY A 43 -10.25 -24.40 -3.27
CA GLY A 43 -10.86 -24.64 -4.58
C GLY A 43 -11.97 -23.63 -4.87
N THR A 44 -12.54 -23.71 -6.07
CA THR A 44 -13.61 -22.80 -6.51
C THR A 44 -14.69 -22.63 -5.44
N SER A 45 -14.84 -21.40 -4.97
CA SER A 45 -15.78 -21.02 -3.92
C SER A 45 -16.48 -19.72 -4.28
N GLU A 46 -17.81 -19.69 -4.09
CA GLU A 46 -18.61 -18.47 -4.23
C GLU A 46 -18.12 -17.36 -3.29
N ASP A 47 -17.54 -17.74 -2.15
CA ASP A 47 -16.94 -16.79 -1.20
C ASP A 47 -15.71 -16.11 -1.81
N ALA A 48 -14.89 -16.82 -2.56
CA ALA A 48 -13.72 -16.23 -3.19
C ALA A 48 -14.13 -15.18 -4.24
N VAL A 49 -15.17 -15.48 -5.04
CA VAL A 49 -15.70 -14.55 -6.04
C VAL A 49 -16.36 -13.32 -5.40
N SER A 50 -17.12 -13.52 -4.33
CA SER A 50 -17.92 -12.46 -3.69
C SER A 50 -17.11 -11.60 -2.72
N PHE A 51 -16.27 -12.22 -1.88
CA PHE A 51 -15.50 -11.54 -0.83
C PHE A 51 -14.05 -11.27 -1.22
N GLY A 52 -13.51 -11.97 -2.22
CA GLY A 52 -12.15 -11.75 -2.72
C GLY A 52 -11.87 -10.30 -3.12
N PRO A 53 -12.72 -9.66 -3.94
CA PRO A 53 -12.52 -8.26 -4.33
C PRO A 53 -12.55 -7.31 -3.13
N PHE A 54 -13.41 -7.57 -2.14
CA PHE A 54 -13.46 -6.80 -0.91
C PHE A 54 -12.17 -6.93 -0.10
N CYS A 55 -11.68 -8.15 0.12
CA CYS A 55 -10.47 -8.39 0.89
C CYS A 55 -9.24 -7.75 0.23
N ALA A 56 -9.10 -7.90 -1.10
CA ALA A 56 -8.02 -7.27 -1.84
C ALA A 56 -8.13 -5.73 -1.81
N ARG A 57 -9.33 -5.16 -1.94
CA ARG A 57 -9.50 -3.70 -1.84
C ARG A 57 -9.14 -3.17 -0.47
N ALA A 58 -9.63 -3.83 0.58
CA ALA A 58 -9.31 -3.46 1.95
C ALA A 58 -7.80 -3.56 2.19
N LEU A 59 -7.15 -4.62 1.70
CA LEU A 59 -5.70 -4.75 1.77
C LEU A 59 -4.97 -3.59 1.07
N LEU A 60 -5.36 -3.25 -0.15
CA LEU A 60 -4.76 -2.15 -0.92
C LEU A 60 -4.91 -0.80 -0.19
N GLU A 61 -6.12 -0.48 0.28
CA GLU A 61 -6.40 0.78 0.96
C GLU A 61 -5.65 0.88 2.30
N ASN A 62 -5.65 -0.18 3.11
CA ASN A 62 -4.94 -0.19 4.40
C ASN A 62 -3.42 -0.15 4.21
N ALA A 63 -2.88 -0.85 3.21
CA ALA A 63 -1.46 -0.78 2.87
C ALA A 63 -1.03 0.64 2.50
N CYS A 64 -1.77 1.30 1.60
CA CYS A 64 -1.50 2.68 1.22
C CYS A 64 -1.66 3.65 2.41
N ALA A 65 -2.65 3.44 3.28
CA ALA A 65 -2.83 4.25 4.49
C ALA A 65 -1.65 4.11 5.46
N ALA A 66 -1.15 2.88 5.67
CA ALA A 66 0.04 2.64 6.48
C ALA A 66 1.27 3.35 5.90
N LEU A 67 1.48 3.26 4.59
CA LEU A 67 2.61 3.91 3.92
C LEU A 67 2.51 5.43 3.99
N VAL A 68 1.34 6.01 3.74
CA VAL A 68 1.11 7.45 3.93
C VAL A 68 1.41 7.86 5.37
N GLY A 69 0.93 7.08 6.35
CA GLY A 69 1.20 7.34 7.77
C GLY A 69 2.68 7.22 8.14
N ARG A 70 3.45 6.35 7.48
CA ARG A 70 4.90 6.24 7.71
C ARG A 70 5.69 7.38 7.08
N LEU A 71 5.28 7.86 5.90
CA LEU A 71 5.95 8.96 5.20
C LEU A 71 5.53 10.35 5.71
N ASP A 72 4.33 10.46 6.29
CA ASP A 72 3.80 11.66 6.96
C ASP A 72 3.23 11.29 8.33
N SER A 73 4.14 10.99 9.27
CA SER A 73 3.78 10.54 10.62
C SER A 73 2.97 11.57 11.40
N PHE A 74 3.16 12.87 11.13
CA PHE A 74 2.33 13.92 11.71
C PHE A 74 0.86 13.73 11.35
N ARG A 75 0.54 13.40 10.09
CA ARG A 75 -0.86 13.17 9.65
C ARG A 75 -1.50 12.02 10.40
N MET A 76 -0.78 10.91 10.55
CA MET A 76 -1.27 9.75 11.30
C MET A 76 -1.51 10.08 12.78
N LEU A 77 -0.56 10.77 13.42
CA LEU A 77 -0.67 11.19 14.81
C LEU A 77 -1.85 12.15 15.01
N TYR A 78 -1.99 13.15 14.14
CA TYR A 78 -3.11 14.07 14.15
C TYR A 78 -4.45 13.35 14.03
N LEU A 79 -4.55 12.37 13.13
CA LEU A 79 -5.78 11.60 12.93
C LEU A 79 -6.14 10.77 14.17
N ALA A 80 -5.14 10.10 14.76
CA ALA A 80 -5.35 9.31 15.95
C ALA A 80 -5.79 10.18 17.14
N GLU A 81 -5.19 11.35 17.32
CA GLU A 81 -5.62 12.33 18.33
C GLU A 81 -7.02 12.88 18.06
N PHE A 82 -7.32 13.23 16.80
CA PHE A 82 -8.64 13.76 16.41
C PHE A 82 -9.76 12.74 16.66
N GLN A 83 -9.50 11.45 16.37
CA GLN A 83 -10.46 10.37 16.61
C GLN A 83 -10.68 10.05 18.09
N ALA A 84 -9.77 10.46 18.97
CA ALA A 84 -9.90 10.32 20.41
C ALA A 84 -10.70 11.47 21.07
N GLN A 85 -11.00 12.54 20.33
CA GLN A 85 -11.74 13.68 20.88
C GLN A 85 -13.24 13.38 21.04
N PRO A 86 -13.91 13.93 22.07
CA PRO A 86 -15.35 13.76 22.28
C PRO A 86 -16.22 14.22 21.09
N GLU A 87 -15.73 15.17 20.30
CA GLU A 87 -16.40 15.73 19.12
C GLU A 87 -16.30 14.81 17.89
N TYR A 88 -15.57 13.69 17.97
CA TYR A 88 -15.47 12.74 16.88
C TYR A 88 -16.78 11.96 16.70
N GLU A 89 -17.46 12.19 15.58
CA GLU A 89 -18.69 11.50 15.21
C GLU A 89 -18.39 10.39 14.19
N ALA A 90 -18.46 9.12 14.61
CA ALA A 90 -18.20 7.98 13.72
C ALA A 90 -19.13 7.92 12.49
N GLY A 91 -20.36 8.45 12.60
CA GLY A 91 -21.33 8.51 11.50
C GLY A 91 -21.06 9.60 10.45
N LYS A 92 -20.10 10.49 10.71
CA LYS A 92 -19.79 11.62 9.83
C LYS A 92 -18.35 11.51 9.33
N ARG A 93 -18.18 11.48 8.01
CA ARG A 93 -16.84 11.45 7.42
C ARG A 93 -16.10 12.76 7.74
N ALA A 94 -15.04 12.65 8.53
CA ALA A 94 -14.14 13.77 8.79
C ALA A 94 -13.39 14.17 7.52
N LYS A 95 -13.23 15.47 7.28
CA LYS A 95 -12.46 15.98 6.12
C LYS A 95 -10.98 15.62 6.19
N SER A 96 -10.46 15.45 7.40
CA SER A 96 -9.08 15.03 7.65
C SER A 96 -8.87 13.52 7.46
N ALA A 97 -9.95 12.72 7.42
CA ALA A 97 -9.85 11.27 7.31
C ALA A 97 -9.05 10.87 6.07
N PHE A 98 -8.37 9.74 6.17
CA PHE A 98 -7.68 9.14 5.05
C PHE A 98 -8.59 9.06 3.81
N SER A 99 -8.04 9.39 2.65
CA SER A 99 -8.76 9.39 1.39
C SER A 99 -7.87 8.90 0.25
N TRP A 100 -8.38 7.94 -0.53
CA TRP A 100 -7.69 7.47 -1.73
C TRP A 100 -7.30 8.61 -2.67
N SER A 101 -8.26 9.50 -2.96
CA SER A 101 -7.99 10.76 -3.65
C SER A 101 -7.41 11.77 -2.66
N GLY A 102 -6.29 12.38 -2.99
CA GLY A 102 -5.60 13.38 -2.16
C GLY A 102 -4.46 12.80 -1.33
N ASP A 103 -4.64 11.65 -0.68
CA ASP A 103 -3.57 11.05 0.15
C ASP A 103 -2.76 9.99 -0.57
N VAL A 104 -3.38 9.22 -1.47
CA VAL A 104 -2.68 8.20 -2.27
C VAL A 104 -2.45 8.71 -3.69
N ILE A 105 -3.55 9.11 -4.33
CA ILE A 105 -3.55 9.66 -5.68
C ILE A 105 -3.52 11.18 -5.57
N PRO A 106 -2.47 11.85 -6.09
CA PRO A 106 -2.38 13.31 -6.02
C PRO A 106 -3.47 13.98 -6.88
N ASP A 107 -3.98 15.11 -6.40
CA ASP A 107 -4.78 16.05 -7.19
C ASP A 107 -3.84 17.11 -7.82
N GLU A 108 -2.98 16.66 -8.73
CA GLU A 108 -1.95 17.49 -9.37
C GLU A 108 -2.33 17.85 -10.81
N LYS A 109 -2.11 19.10 -11.19
CA LYS A 109 -2.21 19.53 -12.59
C LYS A 109 -0.87 19.28 -13.29
N ALA A 110 -0.91 18.61 -14.44
CA ALA A 110 0.26 18.12 -15.17
C ALA A 110 1.26 19.20 -15.64
N GLN A 111 0.90 20.49 -15.63
CA GLN A 111 1.65 21.56 -16.30
C GLN A 111 2.49 22.47 -15.38
N GLN A 112 2.52 22.23 -14.08
CA GLN A 112 3.30 23.07 -13.17
C GLN A 112 4.76 22.59 -13.12
N GLU A 113 5.75 23.48 -13.09
CA GLU A 113 7.18 23.10 -12.98
C GLU A 113 7.49 22.57 -11.56
N MET A 114 8.10 21.41 -11.34
CA MET A 114 8.19 20.84 -9.97
C MET A 114 8.94 21.72 -8.95
N TRP A 115 10.02 22.40 -9.35
CA TRP A 115 10.88 23.17 -8.45
C TRP A 115 10.83 24.64 -8.84
N SER A 116 10.05 25.42 -8.10
CA SER A 116 9.89 26.86 -8.33
C SER A 116 10.00 27.62 -7.02
N LEU A 117 10.65 28.79 -7.05
CA LEU A 117 10.74 29.70 -5.90
C LEU A 117 9.37 30.29 -5.51
N ASP A 118 8.43 30.31 -6.44
CA ASP A 118 7.09 30.88 -6.24
C ASP A 118 6.11 29.87 -5.60
N TYR A 119 6.60 28.69 -5.20
CA TYR A 119 5.77 27.67 -4.61
C TYR A 119 5.51 27.85 -3.13
N ASP A 120 4.22 27.85 -2.83
CA ASP A 120 3.67 27.81 -1.49
C ASP A 120 3.74 26.37 -0.96
N VAL A 121 4.53 26.16 0.10
CA VAL A 121 4.80 24.83 0.69
C VAL A 121 3.51 24.03 1.01
N PRO A 122 2.43 24.61 1.55
CA PRO A 122 1.17 23.90 1.78
C PRO A 122 0.48 23.38 0.51
N LYS A 123 0.83 23.90 -0.67
CA LYS A 123 0.30 23.44 -1.97
C LYS A 123 1.11 22.29 -2.56
N ILE A 124 2.26 21.95 -1.96
CA ILE A 124 3.05 20.79 -2.37
C ILE A 124 2.31 19.53 -1.92
N SER A 125 1.91 18.71 -2.90
CA SER A 125 1.19 17.48 -2.62
C SER A 125 2.08 16.48 -1.88
N ARG A 126 1.60 16.02 -0.73
CA ARG A 126 2.20 14.95 0.07
C ARG A 126 1.55 13.58 -0.18
N ALA A 127 0.78 13.46 -1.27
CA ALA A 127 0.17 12.19 -1.64
C ALA A 127 1.24 11.12 -1.92
N LEU A 128 0.93 9.85 -1.64
CA LEU A 128 1.86 8.73 -1.79
C LEU A 128 2.52 8.67 -3.18
N PHE A 129 1.75 8.94 -4.23
CA PHE A 129 2.24 8.95 -5.61
C PHE A 129 2.32 10.35 -6.22
N SER A 130 2.47 11.38 -5.38
CA SER A 130 2.78 12.73 -5.84
C SER A 130 4.13 12.76 -6.52
N ARG A 131 4.31 13.68 -7.47
CA ARG A 131 5.60 13.82 -8.18
C ARG A 131 6.75 14.22 -7.23
N TYR A 132 6.42 14.91 -6.14
CA TYR A 132 7.37 15.35 -5.13
C TYR A 132 7.84 14.17 -4.28
N VAL A 133 6.88 13.39 -3.76
CA VAL A 133 7.16 12.15 -3.02
C VAL A 133 7.88 11.15 -3.91
N ALA A 134 7.54 11.09 -5.20
CA ALA A 134 8.24 10.26 -6.18
C ALA A 134 9.73 10.61 -6.28
N HIS A 135 10.03 11.89 -6.50
CA HIS A 135 11.41 12.35 -6.68
C HIS A 135 12.23 12.26 -5.40
N VAL A 136 11.66 12.68 -4.27
CA VAL A 136 12.39 12.82 -3.00
C VAL A 136 12.52 11.49 -2.25
N PHE A 137 11.49 10.63 -2.30
CA PHE A 137 11.46 9.40 -1.51
C PHE A 137 11.54 8.14 -2.38
N TRP A 138 10.61 7.96 -3.32
CA TRP A 138 10.51 6.67 -4.03
C TRP A 138 11.70 6.39 -4.93
N LYS A 139 12.14 7.35 -5.73
CA LYS A 139 13.25 7.16 -6.67
C LYS A 139 14.53 6.67 -5.97
N PRO A 140 15.10 7.39 -4.97
CA PRO A 140 16.31 6.92 -4.28
C PRO A 140 16.08 5.61 -3.52
N ALA A 141 14.86 5.37 -3.01
CA ALA A 141 14.54 4.13 -2.32
C ALA A 141 14.48 2.92 -3.27
N VAL A 142 13.98 3.08 -4.49
CA VAL A 142 13.99 2.04 -5.52
C VAL A 142 15.43 1.73 -5.92
N GLU A 143 16.26 2.75 -6.18
CA GLU A 143 17.68 2.57 -6.50
C GLU A 143 18.40 1.79 -5.39
N GLY A 144 18.27 2.23 -4.14
CA GLY A 144 18.88 1.56 -2.99
C GLY A 144 18.36 0.14 -2.76
N MET A 145 17.07 -0.10 -3.01
CA MET A 145 16.46 -1.44 -2.90
C MET A 145 17.00 -2.38 -3.98
N VAL A 146 17.05 -1.94 -5.24
CA VAL A 146 17.57 -2.74 -6.35
C VAL A 146 19.03 -3.10 -6.13
N ASP A 147 19.87 -2.11 -5.76
CA ASP A 147 21.28 -2.33 -5.46
C ASP A 147 21.47 -3.35 -4.34
N PHE A 148 20.66 -3.24 -3.28
CA PHE A 148 20.68 -4.17 -2.16
C PHE A 148 20.26 -5.59 -2.60
N VAL A 149 19.10 -5.75 -3.25
CA VAL A 149 18.58 -7.07 -3.66
C VAL A 149 19.52 -7.75 -4.66
N ASN A 150 20.13 -6.99 -5.57
CA ASN A 150 21.09 -7.52 -6.55
C ASN A 150 22.35 -8.13 -5.89
N ALA A 151 22.73 -7.65 -4.70
CA ALA A 151 23.84 -8.21 -3.92
C ALA A 151 23.46 -9.44 -3.10
N GLN A 152 22.16 -9.73 -2.93
CA GLN A 152 21.68 -10.82 -2.08
C GLN A 152 21.47 -12.11 -2.86
N ARG A 153 21.61 -13.24 -2.15
CA ARG A 153 21.17 -14.55 -2.64
C ARG A 153 19.85 -14.90 -1.97
N VAL A 154 18.77 -14.80 -2.74
CA VAL A 154 17.43 -15.18 -2.31
C VAL A 154 16.95 -16.41 -3.09
N ASP A 155 16.09 -17.19 -2.46
CA ASP A 155 15.52 -18.44 -2.99
C ASP A 155 14.18 -18.25 -3.70
N VAL A 156 13.67 -17.01 -3.76
CA VAL A 156 12.46 -16.62 -4.48
C VAL A 156 12.79 -15.84 -5.73
N ASP A 157 11.92 -15.91 -6.73
CA ASP A 157 12.05 -15.08 -7.93
C ASP A 157 11.82 -13.60 -7.57
N VAL A 158 12.88 -12.81 -7.73
CA VAL A 158 12.91 -11.36 -7.51
C VAL A 158 13.21 -10.59 -8.80
N GLN A 159 13.07 -11.21 -9.97
CA GLN A 159 13.30 -10.52 -11.25
C GLN A 159 12.34 -9.34 -11.44
N ASP A 160 11.13 -9.42 -10.89
CA ASP A 160 10.20 -8.30 -10.85
C ASP A 160 10.76 -7.09 -10.09
N LEU A 161 11.45 -7.31 -8.96
CA LEU A 161 12.16 -6.26 -8.21
C LEU A 161 13.39 -5.73 -8.96
N LEU A 162 14.22 -6.62 -9.51
CA LEU A 162 15.46 -6.25 -10.20
C LEU A 162 15.21 -5.53 -11.54
N SER A 163 14.02 -5.69 -12.11
CA SER A 163 13.59 -5.01 -13.34
C SER A 163 13.00 -3.63 -13.13
N LEU A 164 12.87 -3.17 -11.88
CA LEU A 164 12.28 -1.87 -11.58
C LEU A 164 13.20 -0.73 -12.05
N ASP A 165 12.60 0.21 -12.79
CA ASP A 165 13.24 1.47 -13.16
C ASP A 165 12.73 2.59 -12.25
N ALA A 166 13.65 3.22 -11.52
CA ALA A 166 13.33 4.26 -10.55
C ALA A 166 12.67 5.51 -11.18
N GLU A 167 12.93 5.80 -12.46
CA GLU A 167 12.35 6.95 -13.16
C GLU A 167 10.87 6.73 -13.48
N THR A 168 10.51 5.51 -13.87
CA THR A 168 9.14 5.17 -14.28
C THR A 168 8.32 4.52 -13.17
N TYR A 169 8.96 4.05 -12.10
CA TYR A 169 8.36 3.28 -11.01
C TYR A 169 7.06 3.88 -10.51
N VAL A 170 7.06 5.14 -10.05
CA VAL A 170 5.85 5.74 -9.45
C VAL A 170 4.72 5.88 -10.45
N ASN A 171 5.01 6.19 -11.72
CA ASN A 171 3.97 6.30 -12.74
C ASN A 171 3.32 4.94 -13.03
N VAL A 172 4.13 3.88 -13.15
CA VAL A 172 3.65 2.51 -13.36
C VAL A 172 2.84 2.04 -12.14
N THR A 173 3.41 2.17 -10.94
CA THR A 173 2.80 1.74 -9.67
C THR A 173 1.50 2.49 -9.37
N LYS A 174 1.45 3.80 -9.63
CA LYS A 174 0.22 4.61 -9.54
C LYS A 174 -0.84 4.13 -10.53
N GLY A 175 -0.46 3.88 -11.78
CA GLY A 175 -1.37 3.35 -12.81
C GLY A 175 -1.98 2.01 -12.42
N LYS A 176 -1.14 1.07 -11.95
CA LYS A 176 -1.58 -0.23 -11.43
C LYS A 176 -2.50 -0.08 -10.22
N SER A 177 -2.14 0.79 -9.27
CA SER A 177 -2.96 1.06 -8.08
C SER A 177 -4.36 1.58 -8.45
N LEU A 178 -4.45 2.52 -9.42
CA LEU A 178 -5.72 3.04 -9.92
C LEU A 178 -6.55 1.97 -10.63
N GLN A 179 -5.91 1.14 -11.46
CA GLN A 179 -6.57 0.05 -12.16
C GLN A 179 -7.15 -0.97 -11.17
N LEU A 180 -6.35 -1.44 -10.21
CA LEU A 180 -6.78 -2.37 -9.18
C LEU A 180 -7.89 -1.78 -8.32
N TYR A 181 -7.71 -0.55 -7.82
CA TYR A 181 -8.73 0.12 -7.02
C TYR A 181 -10.07 0.19 -7.76
N SER A 182 -10.07 0.59 -9.04
CA SER A 182 -11.28 0.66 -9.85
C SER A 182 -11.90 -0.71 -10.10
N ALA A 183 -11.10 -1.72 -10.47
CA ALA A 183 -11.60 -3.07 -10.76
C ALA A 183 -12.20 -3.73 -9.52
N LEU A 184 -11.50 -3.66 -8.39
CA LEU A 184 -11.95 -4.20 -7.11
C LEU A 184 -13.21 -3.48 -6.59
N SER A 185 -13.32 -2.16 -6.85
CA SER A 185 -14.50 -1.39 -6.46
C SER A 185 -15.80 -1.91 -7.08
N LYS A 186 -15.74 -2.40 -8.33
CA LYS A 186 -16.92 -2.98 -9.00
C LYS A 186 -17.42 -4.25 -8.32
N GLY A 187 -16.49 -5.05 -7.78
CA GLY A 187 -16.82 -6.25 -6.98
C GLY A 187 -17.38 -5.92 -5.60
N VAL A 188 -17.07 -4.75 -5.04
CA VAL A 188 -17.56 -4.32 -3.71
C VAL A 188 -18.91 -3.60 -3.78
N HIS A 189 -19.15 -2.80 -4.82
CA HIS A 189 -20.35 -1.97 -4.93
C HIS A 189 -21.54 -2.66 -5.59
N TRP A 190 -21.46 -3.96 -5.86
CA TRP A 190 -22.52 -4.74 -6.52
C TRP A 190 -23.03 -4.07 -7.81
N GLU A 191 -22.12 -3.49 -8.60
CA GLU A 191 -22.48 -2.78 -9.85
C GLU A 191 -22.98 -3.74 -10.95
N PHE A 192 -22.79 -5.05 -10.76
CA PHE A 192 -23.19 -6.07 -11.70
C PHE A 192 -24.58 -6.61 -11.38
N PHE A 193 -25.59 -6.09 -12.08
CA PHE A 193 -26.97 -6.59 -12.02
C PHE A 193 -27.22 -7.78 -12.97
N THR A 194 -26.19 -8.25 -13.68
CA THR A 194 -26.28 -9.39 -14.60
C THR A 194 -25.12 -10.35 -14.38
N SER A 195 -25.41 -11.65 -14.41
CA SER A 195 -24.40 -12.70 -14.16
C SER A 195 -23.29 -12.74 -15.22
N ALA A 196 -23.56 -12.24 -16.43
CA ALA A 196 -22.58 -12.16 -17.52
C ALA A 196 -21.46 -11.15 -17.27
N LEU A 197 -21.65 -10.21 -16.34
CA LEU A 197 -20.65 -9.19 -15.98
C LEU A 197 -19.95 -9.50 -14.65
N MET A 198 -20.38 -10.55 -13.94
CA MET A 198 -19.69 -10.97 -12.72
C MET A 198 -18.29 -11.47 -13.06
N PHE A 199 -17.32 -11.10 -12.23
CA PHE A 199 -15.97 -11.61 -12.38
C PHE A 199 -15.97 -13.13 -12.19
N ASP A 200 -15.28 -13.83 -13.09
CA ASP A 200 -14.95 -15.22 -12.85
C ASP A 200 -13.87 -15.34 -11.75
N GLU A 201 -13.73 -16.55 -11.21
CA GLU A 201 -12.78 -16.82 -10.15
C GLU A 201 -11.33 -16.53 -10.56
N ALA A 202 -10.97 -16.82 -11.81
CA ALA A 202 -9.62 -16.59 -12.32
C ALA A 202 -9.28 -15.08 -12.31
N THR A 203 -10.22 -14.25 -12.72
CA THR A 203 -10.10 -12.79 -12.69
C THR A 203 -9.96 -12.28 -11.27
N VAL A 204 -10.78 -12.77 -10.33
CA VAL A 204 -10.68 -12.38 -8.92
C VAL A 204 -9.35 -12.80 -8.31
N LYS A 205 -8.93 -14.06 -8.50
CA LYS A 205 -7.63 -14.55 -8.03
C LYS A 205 -6.48 -13.73 -8.62
N ASN A 206 -6.55 -13.36 -9.89
CA ASN A 206 -5.53 -12.51 -10.49
C ASN A 206 -5.49 -11.11 -9.86
N MET A 207 -6.65 -10.48 -9.60
CA MET A 207 -6.69 -9.18 -8.91
C MET A 207 -6.14 -9.26 -7.48
N ILE A 208 -6.44 -10.34 -6.76
CA ILE A 208 -5.87 -10.58 -5.41
C ILE A 208 -4.34 -10.69 -5.51
N ARG A 209 -3.85 -11.49 -6.46
CA ARG A 209 -2.41 -11.72 -6.68
C ARG A 209 -1.68 -10.41 -6.98
N GLU A 210 -2.17 -9.66 -7.96
CA GLU A 210 -1.63 -8.35 -8.35
C GLU A 210 -1.61 -7.39 -7.17
N THR A 211 -2.67 -7.40 -6.34
CA THR A 211 -2.73 -6.57 -5.13
C THR A 211 -1.67 -6.96 -4.11
N CYS A 212 -1.57 -8.25 -3.77
CA CYS A 212 -0.57 -8.75 -2.82
C CYS A 212 0.86 -8.46 -3.28
N ILE A 213 1.16 -8.64 -4.57
CA ILE A 213 2.47 -8.29 -5.15
C ILE A 213 2.73 -6.80 -5.02
N LEU A 214 1.78 -5.96 -5.45
CA LEU A 214 1.92 -4.51 -5.41
C LEU A 214 2.20 -3.99 -3.99
N VAL A 215 1.39 -4.40 -3.01
CA VAL A 215 1.53 -3.89 -1.63
C VAL A 215 2.79 -4.42 -0.94
N SER A 216 3.20 -5.66 -1.21
CA SER A 216 4.44 -6.21 -0.64
C SER A 216 5.68 -5.53 -1.23
N GLN A 217 5.69 -5.23 -2.53
CA GLN A 217 6.76 -4.44 -3.16
C GLN A 217 6.83 -3.03 -2.59
N LEU A 218 5.68 -2.34 -2.47
CA LEU A 218 5.60 -1.02 -1.84
C LEU A 218 6.12 -1.06 -0.39
N GLY A 219 5.73 -2.07 0.37
CA GLY A 219 6.20 -2.31 1.74
C GLY A 219 7.72 -2.47 1.79
N LEU A 220 8.29 -3.36 0.98
CA LEU A 220 9.74 -3.56 0.90
C LEU A 220 10.49 -2.27 0.58
N ILE A 221 10.12 -1.59 -0.51
CA ILE A 221 10.80 -0.38 -0.99
C ILE A 221 10.72 0.74 0.05
N SER A 222 9.61 0.83 0.78
CA SER A 222 9.42 1.89 1.79
C SER A 222 10.46 1.87 2.92
N HIS A 223 11.09 0.72 3.21
CA HIS A 223 12.16 0.62 4.22
C HIS A 223 13.49 1.23 3.77
N PHE A 224 13.65 1.49 2.48
CA PHE A 224 14.80 2.20 1.91
C PHE A 224 14.60 3.72 1.92
N ILE A 225 13.47 4.23 2.43
CA ILE A 225 13.23 5.65 2.64
C ILE A 225 13.74 6.02 4.05
N PRO A 226 14.80 6.83 4.18
CA PRO A 226 15.45 7.07 5.49
C PRO A 226 14.56 7.74 6.53
N THR A 227 13.61 8.56 6.08
CA THR A 227 12.69 9.31 6.94
C THR A 227 11.37 8.57 7.20
N ALA A 228 11.16 7.41 6.59
CA ALA A 228 9.96 6.63 6.85
C ALA A 228 9.96 6.17 8.31
N HIS A 229 8.87 6.47 9.01
CA HIS A 229 8.72 6.04 10.38
C HIS A 229 8.72 4.52 10.47
N ALA A 230 9.31 3.99 11.54
CA ALA A 230 9.35 2.57 11.86
C ALA A 230 10.06 1.63 10.86
N SER A 231 10.97 2.15 10.04
CA SER A 231 11.68 1.32 9.06
C SER A 231 12.44 0.15 9.69
N LEU A 232 12.30 -1.02 9.05
CA LEU A 232 13.05 -2.23 9.33
C LEU A 232 14.46 -2.13 8.72
N GLY A 233 15.38 -2.96 9.20
CA GLY A 233 16.65 -3.17 8.50
C GLY A 233 16.40 -3.81 7.11
N PRO A 234 17.19 -3.48 6.07
CA PRO A 234 17.02 -4.02 4.72
C PRO A 234 16.95 -5.55 4.65
N ASP A 235 17.81 -6.25 5.39
CA ASP A 235 17.80 -7.72 5.45
C ASP A 235 16.48 -8.27 6.00
N GLN A 236 15.97 -7.65 7.07
CA GLN A 236 14.72 -8.06 7.70
C GLN A 236 13.53 -7.78 6.78
N ALA A 237 13.47 -6.59 6.17
CA ALA A 237 12.43 -6.24 5.21
C ALA A 237 12.42 -7.21 4.02
N LEU A 238 13.59 -7.54 3.46
CA LEU A 238 13.71 -8.48 2.35
C LEU A 238 13.29 -9.90 2.77
N ALA A 239 13.69 -10.36 3.96
CA ALA A 239 13.29 -11.68 4.47
C ALA A 239 11.77 -11.79 4.60
N MET A 240 11.11 -10.76 5.15
CA MET A 240 9.65 -10.71 5.30
C MET A 240 8.94 -10.65 3.94
N TYR A 241 9.46 -9.86 3.00
CA TYR A 241 8.97 -9.85 1.61
C TYR A 241 9.07 -11.25 0.99
N CYS A 242 10.21 -11.92 1.10
CA CYS A 242 10.42 -13.25 0.53
C CYS A 242 9.49 -14.29 1.16
N GLU A 243 9.30 -14.26 2.48
CA GLU A 243 8.35 -15.15 3.16
C GLU A 243 6.92 -14.95 2.64
N PHE A 244 6.47 -13.71 2.53
CA PHE A 244 5.13 -13.42 2.00
C PHE A 244 5.01 -13.81 0.52
N ARG A 245 6.05 -13.56 -0.29
CA ARG A 245 6.09 -13.90 -1.71
C ARG A 245 5.91 -15.40 -1.96
N ARG A 246 6.47 -16.27 -1.11
CA ARG A 246 6.28 -17.74 -1.19
C ARG A 246 4.83 -18.18 -0.98
N ALA A 247 4.02 -17.37 -0.29
CA ALA A 247 2.61 -17.68 -0.04
C ALA A 247 1.69 -17.29 -1.21
N ILE A 248 2.21 -16.58 -2.22
CA ILE A 248 1.46 -16.14 -3.40
C ILE A 248 1.86 -17.04 -4.58
N PRO A 249 0.92 -17.76 -5.21
CA PRO A 249 1.20 -18.60 -6.37
C PRO A 249 1.44 -17.77 -7.64
#